data_AF-A0A379DER4-F1
#
_entry.id   AF-A0A379DER4-F1
#
_cell.length_a   1.000
_cell.length_b   1.000
_cell.length_c   1.000
_cell.angle_alpha   90.00
_cell.angle_beta   90.00
_cell.angle_gamma   90.00
#
_symmetry.space_group_name_H-M   'P 1'
#
loop_
_entity.id
_entity.type
_entity.pdbx_description
1 polymer ?
#
loop_
_entity_poly.entity_id
_entity_poly.type
_entity_poly.pdbx_seq_one_letter_code
_entity_poly.pdbx_strand_id
1 'polypeptide(L)'
;MENNFFDSFKINKEIFDFVCNCENELKESFLEFEPISFYNQMKILKAMQDNNLKSTDFNWTTGYGYGDEGRDKVEKIYANIFNTEDALVRPNIVSGTHAISLALKSILAKGDELIYISGAPYDTLRKVIGIDGNEPGNFIESGIHYSQVDLIDGKIDIEKIIEMISENTKVIAIQRSTGYSNRKAFTTDELKIVIKSIKEKYPKVIIFVDNCYGEFTDYEEPTDFGADYMAGSLIKNPGGGLAYSGGYIVGKQDLIDRISNNLTAPGIGKECGLSFGMTRQILQGLFMAPKVVEDAIKVARLFSLAFEKLGYETLPKSSDKRSDIITSIELNDPKLLEVFCEAIQSASPVDHQFTPQAWDMPGYENKVIMAAGGFIEGSSIELSADGPMRAPYYAYFQGGLSYYHGKYALINVLNNFKEQIYNLKNKM
;
A
#
# COMPACT_ATOMS: atom_id res chain seq x y z
N MET A 1 -0.03 33.73 8.51
CA MET A 1 1.32 33.56 7.91
C MET A 1 1.79 34.91 7.39
N GLU A 2 3.07 35.22 7.53
CA GLU A 2 3.65 36.47 7.03
C GLU A 2 3.75 36.46 5.49
N ASN A 3 3.70 37.62 4.83
CA ASN A 3 3.75 37.73 3.36
C ASN A 3 5.00 37.04 2.77
N ASN A 4 6.12 37.07 3.49
CA ASN A 4 7.38 36.44 3.08
C ASN A 4 7.26 34.92 2.84
N PHE A 5 6.34 34.23 3.54
CA PHE A 5 6.09 32.80 3.31
C PHE A 5 5.42 32.57 1.95
N PHE A 6 4.39 33.34 1.62
CA PHE A 6 3.67 33.22 0.35
C PHE A 6 4.57 33.53 -0.83
N ASP A 7 5.40 34.56 -0.71
CA ASP A 7 6.33 34.97 -1.76
C ASP A 7 7.45 33.93 -1.98
N SER A 8 8.01 33.38 -0.90
CA SER A 8 9.09 32.38 -0.97
C SER A 8 8.66 31.09 -1.67
N PHE A 9 7.40 30.68 -1.48
CA PHE A 9 6.84 29.47 -2.09
C PHE A 9 5.95 29.77 -3.31
N LYS A 10 5.86 31.03 -3.75
CA LYS A 10 4.99 31.49 -4.84
C LYS A 10 3.54 31.02 -4.69
N ILE A 11 3.03 31.01 -3.47
CA ILE A 11 1.69 30.51 -3.15
C ILE A 11 0.64 31.59 -3.45
N ASN A 12 -0.35 31.25 -4.28
CA ASN A 12 -1.51 32.12 -4.47
C ASN A 12 -2.40 32.13 -3.21
N LYS A 13 -2.67 33.32 -2.66
CA LYS A 13 -3.45 33.47 -1.43
C LYS A 13 -4.87 32.92 -1.53
N GLU A 14 -5.56 33.08 -2.67
CA GLU A 14 -6.91 32.55 -2.86
C GLU A 14 -6.92 31.01 -2.80
N ILE A 15 -5.89 30.37 -3.34
CA ILE A 15 -5.73 28.91 -3.31
C ILE A 15 -5.41 28.45 -1.89
N PHE A 16 -4.53 29.15 -1.19
CA PHE A 16 -4.25 28.87 0.21
C PHE A 16 -5.52 28.97 1.07
N ASP A 17 -6.31 30.04 0.92
CA ASP A 17 -7.55 30.25 1.65
C ASP A 17 -8.59 29.17 1.29
N PHE A 18 -8.68 28.76 0.02
CA PHE A 18 -9.52 27.64 -0.43
C PHE A 18 -9.14 26.32 0.25
N VAL A 19 -7.84 25.98 0.28
CA VAL A 19 -7.37 24.74 0.95
C VAL A 19 -7.61 24.81 2.46
N CYS A 20 -7.41 25.97 3.09
CA CYS A 20 -7.72 26.16 4.51
C CYS A 20 -9.22 26.00 4.80
N ASN A 21 -10.10 26.43 3.88
CA ASN A 21 -11.54 26.21 4.03
C ASN A 21 -11.89 24.73 3.92
N CYS A 22 -11.29 23.99 2.98
CA CYS A 22 -11.46 22.53 2.89
C CYS A 22 -10.98 21.82 4.17
N GLU A 23 -9.80 22.18 4.68
CA GLU A 23 -9.28 21.67 5.95
C GLU A 23 -10.25 21.97 7.12
N ASN A 24 -10.80 23.18 7.19
CA ASN A 24 -11.76 23.55 8.22
C ASN A 24 -13.03 22.69 8.19
N GLU A 25 -13.54 22.37 6.99
CA GLU A 25 -14.70 21.48 6.84
C GLU A 25 -14.38 20.03 7.27
N LEU A 26 -13.13 19.60 7.11
CA LEU A 26 -12.68 18.25 7.46
C LEU A 26 -12.27 18.07 8.92
N LYS A 27 -12.17 19.15 9.71
CA LYS A 27 -11.69 19.11 11.10
C LYS A 27 -12.33 18.02 11.94
N GLU A 28 -13.66 17.92 11.91
CA GLU A 28 -14.39 16.90 12.68
C GLU A 28 -14.08 15.49 12.15
N SER A 29 -14.06 15.31 10.82
CA SER A 29 -13.73 14.02 10.21
C SER A 29 -12.29 13.58 10.47
N PHE A 30 -11.36 14.50 10.70
CA PHE A 30 -9.98 14.18 11.02
C PHE A 30 -9.81 13.60 12.42
N LEU A 31 -10.72 13.91 13.34
CA LEU A 31 -10.71 13.38 14.70
C LEU A 31 -11.01 11.87 14.72
N GLU A 32 -11.62 11.31 13.67
CA GLU A 32 -11.91 9.87 13.60
C GLU A 32 -10.64 9.01 13.51
N PHE A 33 -9.54 9.58 13.01
CA PHE A 33 -8.29 8.85 12.81
C PHE A 33 -7.39 8.82 14.05
N GLU A 34 -7.56 9.79 14.97
CA GLU A 34 -6.69 9.91 16.15
C GLU A 34 -6.80 8.70 17.09
N PRO A 35 -8.01 8.18 17.41
CA PRO A 35 -8.14 6.98 18.23
C PRO A 35 -7.54 5.73 17.57
N ILE A 36 -7.64 5.60 16.25
CA ILE A 36 -7.05 4.49 15.48
C ILE A 36 -5.52 4.55 15.56
N SER A 37 -4.95 5.73 15.26
CA SER A 37 -3.52 6.01 15.36
C SER A 37 -2.97 5.73 16.77
N PHE A 38 -3.66 6.21 17.81
CA PHE A 38 -3.30 5.97 19.20
C PHE A 38 -3.35 4.48 19.56
N TYR A 39 -4.41 3.78 19.19
CA TYR A 39 -4.55 2.34 19.43
C TYR A 39 -3.41 1.56 18.78
N ASN A 40 -3.14 1.82 17.50
CA ASN A 40 -2.07 1.14 16.76
C ASN A 40 -0.68 1.48 17.34
N GLN A 41 -0.46 2.71 17.80
CA GLN A 41 0.78 3.10 18.50
C GLN A 41 0.97 2.27 19.78
N MET A 42 -0.08 2.09 20.58
CA MET A 42 -0.02 1.29 21.81
C MET A 42 0.15 -0.19 21.52
N LYS A 43 -0.50 -0.72 20.47
CA LYS A 43 -0.32 -2.10 19.96
C LYS A 43 1.16 -2.37 19.61
N ILE A 44 1.79 -1.48 18.85
CA ILE A 44 3.20 -1.59 18.47
C ILE A 44 4.12 -1.46 19.69
N LEU A 45 3.89 -0.47 20.56
CA LEU A 45 4.68 -0.28 21.78
C LEU A 45 4.65 -1.53 22.66
N LYS A 46 3.44 -2.11 22.84
CA LYS A 46 3.24 -3.34 23.62
C LYS A 46 3.99 -4.51 23.00
N ALA A 47 3.90 -4.72 21.69
CA ALA A 47 4.62 -5.78 21.00
C ALA A 47 6.15 -5.66 21.13
N MET A 48 6.70 -4.44 21.07
CA MET A 48 8.13 -4.20 21.31
C MET A 48 8.55 -4.52 22.75
N GLN A 49 7.73 -4.13 23.74
CA GLN A 49 7.97 -4.40 25.15
C GLN A 49 7.91 -5.89 25.46
N ASP A 50 6.91 -6.61 24.92
CA ASP A 50 6.75 -8.04 25.13
C ASP A 50 7.90 -8.86 24.55
N ASN A 51 8.49 -8.38 23.46
CA ASN A 51 9.68 -8.98 22.85
C ASN A 51 11.00 -8.51 23.48
N ASN A 52 10.95 -7.69 24.53
CA ASN A 52 12.11 -7.13 25.23
C ASN A 52 13.13 -6.57 24.24
N LEU A 53 12.69 -5.66 23.37
CA LEU A 53 13.56 -4.97 22.43
C LEU A 53 14.62 -4.16 23.18
N LYS A 54 15.89 -4.39 22.85
CA LYS A 54 17.08 -3.82 23.49
C LYS A 54 17.90 -3.05 22.46
N SER A 55 18.72 -2.12 22.93
CA SER A 55 19.65 -1.39 22.07
C SER A 55 20.65 -2.29 21.34
N THR A 56 21.02 -3.43 21.93
CA THR A 56 21.93 -4.43 21.33
C THR A 56 21.31 -5.19 20.16
N ASP A 57 19.98 -5.23 20.07
CA ASP A 57 19.28 -5.88 18.95
C ASP A 57 19.48 -5.13 17.62
N PHE A 58 19.98 -3.89 17.68
CA PHE A 58 20.35 -3.11 16.50
C PHE A 58 21.77 -3.35 16.01
N ASN A 59 22.51 -4.28 16.62
CA ASN A 59 23.79 -4.72 16.08
C ASN A 59 23.56 -5.55 14.82
N TRP A 60 24.48 -5.44 13.87
CA TRP A 60 24.42 -6.11 12.57
C TRP A 60 25.21 -7.44 12.62
N THR A 61 24.76 -8.44 11.87
CA THR A 61 25.48 -9.70 11.62
C THR A 61 26.05 -9.73 10.19
N THR A 62 27.03 -10.59 9.92
CA THR A 62 27.64 -10.78 8.58
C THR A 62 27.53 -12.23 8.11
N GLY A 63 27.85 -12.50 6.84
CA GLY A 63 27.86 -13.86 6.28
C GLY A 63 26.46 -14.47 6.19
N TYR A 64 26.28 -15.65 6.77
CA TYR A 64 24.99 -16.36 6.75
C TYR A 64 23.89 -15.66 7.57
N GLY A 65 24.27 -14.89 8.60
CA GLY A 65 23.33 -14.25 9.52
C GLY A 65 22.71 -15.18 10.56
N TYR A 66 23.37 -16.30 10.90
CA TYR A 66 22.94 -17.16 12.00
C TYR A 66 22.98 -16.42 13.34
N GLY A 67 22.00 -16.67 14.20
CA GLY A 67 21.93 -16.07 15.54
C GLY A 67 21.69 -14.55 15.55
N ASP A 68 21.08 -14.00 14.48
CA ASP A 68 20.67 -12.59 14.44
C ASP A 68 19.40 -12.39 15.31
N GLU A 69 19.61 -12.20 16.62
CA GLU A 69 18.51 -11.95 17.57
C GLU A 69 17.66 -10.73 17.20
N GLY A 70 18.28 -9.71 16.61
CA GLY A 70 17.58 -8.48 16.19
C GLY A 70 16.57 -8.78 15.10
N ARG A 71 16.99 -9.48 14.06
CA ARG A 71 16.15 -9.97 12.97
C ARG A 71 15.00 -10.85 13.50
N ASP A 72 15.30 -11.80 14.38
CA ASP A 72 14.29 -12.71 14.91
C ASP A 72 13.25 -11.97 15.78
N LYS A 73 13.67 -10.92 16.50
CA LYS A 73 12.75 -10.03 17.22
C LYS A 73 11.90 -9.18 16.30
N VAL A 74 12.41 -8.71 15.16
CA VAL A 74 11.57 -8.00 14.17
C VAL A 74 10.38 -8.87 13.79
N GLU A 75 10.63 -10.14 13.47
CA GLU A 75 9.57 -11.07 13.07
C GLU A 75 8.58 -11.32 14.19
N LYS A 76 9.04 -11.59 15.42
CA LYS A 76 8.13 -11.77 16.56
C LYS A 76 7.31 -10.52 16.87
N ILE A 77 7.89 -9.33 16.70
CA ILE A 77 7.16 -8.06 16.89
C ILE A 77 6.06 -7.93 15.83
N TYR A 78 6.36 -8.19 14.55
CA TYR A 78 5.35 -8.20 13.49
C TYR A 78 4.27 -9.25 13.73
N ALA A 79 4.65 -10.48 14.11
CA ALA A 79 3.71 -11.55 14.41
C ALA A 79 2.72 -11.13 15.53
N ASN A 80 3.23 -10.53 16.61
CA ASN A 80 2.42 -10.02 17.71
C ASN A 80 1.50 -8.87 17.31
N ILE A 81 1.97 -7.92 16.50
CA ILE A 81 1.16 -6.76 16.04
C ILE A 81 -0.02 -7.20 15.20
N PHE A 82 0.18 -8.22 14.36
CA PHE A 82 -0.80 -8.74 13.44
C PHE A 82 -1.54 -9.98 13.98
N ASN A 83 -1.34 -10.33 15.26
CA ASN A 83 -1.96 -11.47 15.94
C ASN A 83 -1.85 -12.79 15.15
N THR A 84 -0.63 -13.09 14.69
CA THR A 84 -0.31 -14.29 13.91
C THR A 84 0.67 -15.17 14.67
N GLU A 85 0.78 -16.43 14.24
CA GLU A 85 1.69 -17.39 14.87
C GLU A 85 3.16 -17.07 14.55
N ASP A 86 3.44 -16.63 13.31
CA ASP A 86 4.79 -16.26 12.88
C ASP A 86 4.80 -15.17 11.80
N ALA A 87 5.98 -14.64 11.52
CA ALA A 87 6.23 -13.68 10.46
C ALA A 87 7.58 -13.91 9.76
N LEU A 88 7.65 -13.49 8.51
CA LEU A 88 8.87 -13.33 7.71
C LEU A 88 9.02 -11.86 7.33
N VAL A 89 9.99 -11.16 7.93
CA VAL A 89 10.24 -9.73 7.69
C VAL A 89 11.68 -9.56 7.27
N ARG A 90 11.91 -9.23 5.99
CA ARG A 90 13.26 -9.32 5.41
C ARG A 90 13.54 -8.20 4.39
N PRO A 91 14.76 -7.62 4.41
CA PRO A 91 15.21 -6.75 3.32
C PRO A 91 15.45 -7.53 2.02
N ASN A 92 15.66 -8.84 2.09
CA ASN A 92 15.78 -9.72 0.92
C ASN A 92 14.48 -9.79 0.10
N ILE A 93 13.34 -9.43 0.69
CA ILE A 93 12.08 -9.32 -0.04
C ILE A 93 12.04 -7.94 -0.72
N VAL A 94 12.61 -7.86 -1.92
CA VAL A 94 12.89 -6.58 -2.61
C VAL A 94 11.70 -5.64 -2.87
N SER A 95 10.45 -6.12 -2.86
CA SER A 95 9.26 -5.30 -3.10
C SER A 95 7.98 -5.95 -2.56
N GLY A 96 6.88 -5.21 -2.54
CA GLY A 96 5.55 -5.77 -2.23
C GLY A 96 5.12 -6.86 -3.21
N THR A 97 5.37 -6.68 -4.51
CA THR A 97 5.11 -7.71 -5.52
C THR A 97 5.94 -8.97 -5.27
N HIS A 98 7.21 -8.84 -4.85
CA HIS A 98 8.01 -10.00 -4.44
C HIS A 98 7.41 -10.67 -3.20
N ALA A 99 6.99 -9.92 -2.18
CA ALA A 99 6.37 -10.47 -0.97
C ALA A 99 5.12 -11.31 -1.32
N ILE A 100 4.23 -10.77 -2.16
CA ILE A 100 2.99 -11.44 -2.56
C ILE A 100 3.28 -12.65 -3.45
N SER A 101 4.16 -12.50 -4.44
CA SER A 101 4.57 -13.61 -5.32
C SER A 101 5.18 -14.75 -4.52
N LEU A 102 6.09 -14.44 -3.60
CA LEU A 102 6.72 -15.40 -2.71
C LEU A 102 5.66 -16.08 -1.82
N ALA A 103 4.76 -15.30 -1.20
CA ALA A 103 3.70 -15.82 -0.34
C ALA A 103 2.81 -16.83 -1.08
N LEU A 104 2.30 -16.45 -2.26
CA LEU A 104 1.41 -17.31 -3.05
C LEU A 104 2.13 -18.52 -3.63
N LYS A 105 3.26 -18.30 -4.31
CA LYS A 105 4.00 -19.36 -5.03
C LYS A 105 4.54 -20.43 -4.08
N SER A 106 4.89 -20.05 -2.86
CA SER A 106 5.41 -21.00 -1.87
C SER A 106 4.34 -22.01 -1.43
N ILE A 107 3.07 -21.63 -1.45
CA ILE A 107 1.96 -22.46 -0.96
C ILE A 107 1.35 -23.29 -2.09
N LEU A 108 1.24 -22.73 -3.28
CA LEU A 108 0.65 -23.36 -4.46
C LEU A 108 1.62 -24.38 -5.10
N ALA A 109 1.07 -25.51 -5.52
CA ALA A 109 1.74 -26.56 -6.28
C ALA A 109 1.05 -26.81 -7.63
N LYS A 110 1.64 -27.66 -8.46
CA LYS A 110 1.04 -28.08 -9.73
C LYS A 110 -0.32 -28.75 -9.48
N GLY A 111 -1.35 -28.29 -10.17
CA GLY A 111 -2.74 -28.75 -10.04
C GLY A 111 -3.55 -28.00 -9.00
N ASP A 112 -2.92 -27.20 -8.13
CA ASP A 112 -3.65 -26.33 -7.20
C ASP A 112 -4.31 -25.17 -7.96
N GLU A 113 -5.44 -24.71 -7.45
CA GLU A 113 -6.16 -23.54 -7.93
C GLU A 113 -6.01 -22.35 -6.97
N LEU A 114 -5.68 -21.20 -7.57
CA LEU A 114 -5.69 -19.87 -6.97
C LEU A 114 -6.94 -19.12 -7.46
N ILE A 115 -7.81 -18.70 -6.54
CA ILE A 115 -8.97 -17.85 -6.85
C ILE A 115 -8.75 -16.44 -6.32
N TYR A 116 -8.74 -15.44 -7.21
CA TYR A 116 -8.79 -14.03 -6.81
C TYR A 116 -10.25 -13.57 -6.68
N ILE A 117 -10.63 -13.09 -5.49
CA ILE A 117 -12.04 -12.77 -5.20
C ILE A 117 -12.33 -11.26 -5.10
N SER A 118 -11.35 -10.45 -5.47
CA SER A 118 -11.37 -8.99 -5.38
C SER A 118 -11.39 -8.33 -6.78
N GLY A 119 -11.87 -9.07 -7.79
CA GLY A 119 -11.65 -8.80 -9.20
C GLY A 119 -10.25 -9.20 -9.65
N ALA A 120 -9.84 -8.68 -10.81
CA ALA A 120 -8.50 -8.90 -11.34
C ALA A 120 -7.43 -8.28 -10.42
N PRO A 121 -6.28 -8.96 -10.20
CA PRO A 121 -5.16 -8.40 -9.46
C PRO A 121 -4.53 -7.21 -10.20
N TYR A 122 -3.78 -6.37 -9.47
CA TYR A 122 -3.04 -5.26 -10.07
C TYR A 122 -1.98 -5.71 -11.09
N ASP A 123 -1.62 -4.79 -12.00
CA ASP A 123 -0.93 -5.05 -13.27
C ASP A 123 0.31 -5.96 -13.16
N THR A 124 1.21 -5.73 -12.20
CA THR A 124 2.43 -6.53 -12.09
C THR A 124 2.15 -7.98 -11.66
N LEU A 125 1.12 -8.21 -10.85
CA LEU A 125 0.72 -9.57 -10.46
C LEU A 125 0.07 -10.34 -11.61
N ARG A 126 -0.53 -9.66 -12.59
CA ARG A 126 -1.09 -10.33 -13.77
C ARG A 126 0.00 -11.08 -14.54
N LYS A 127 1.20 -10.49 -14.66
CA LYS A 127 2.38 -11.15 -15.25
C LYS A 127 2.97 -12.25 -14.37
N VAL A 128 3.02 -12.04 -13.05
CA VAL A 128 3.48 -13.07 -12.08
C VAL A 128 2.62 -14.33 -12.18
N ILE A 129 1.30 -14.15 -12.29
CA ILE A 129 0.35 -15.26 -12.41
C ILE A 129 0.40 -15.88 -13.81
N GLY A 130 0.64 -15.07 -14.84
CA GLY A 130 0.61 -15.49 -16.25
C GLY A 130 -0.73 -15.22 -16.94
N ILE A 131 -1.55 -14.31 -16.38
CA ILE A 131 -2.80 -13.84 -17.00
C ILE A 131 -2.47 -13.05 -18.26
N ASP A 132 -1.45 -12.18 -18.16
CA ASP A 132 -0.91 -11.42 -19.26
C ASP A 132 0.56 -11.77 -19.49
N GLY A 133 0.95 -11.87 -20.75
CA GLY A 133 2.32 -12.20 -21.13
C GLY A 133 2.68 -13.67 -20.89
N ASN A 134 3.97 -13.99 -21.02
CA ASN A 134 4.49 -15.34 -20.85
C ASN A 134 5.88 -15.29 -20.19
N GLU A 135 5.99 -14.48 -19.13
CA GLU A 135 7.24 -14.31 -18.39
C GLU A 135 7.67 -15.66 -17.79
N PRO A 136 8.94 -16.09 -17.95
CA PRO A 136 9.40 -17.37 -17.42
C PRO A 136 9.21 -17.49 -15.90
N GLY A 137 8.72 -18.64 -15.45
CA GLY A 137 8.48 -18.94 -14.03
C GLY A 137 7.11 -18.48 -13.49
N ASN A 138 6.24 -17.95 -14.35
CA ASN A 138 4.89 -17.55 -13.95
C ASN A 138 4.08 -18.74 -13.38
N PHE A 139 2.96 -18.43 -12.70
CA PHE A 139 2.22 -19.44 -11.95
C PHE A 139 1.60 -20.49 -12.88
N ILE A 140 0.99 -20.05 -13.97
CA ILE A 140 0.34 -20.91 -14.96
C ILE A 140 1.36 -21.85 -15.64
N GLU A 141 2.57 -21.38 -15.97
CA GLU A 141 3.64 -22.22 -16.52
C GLU A 141 4.03 -23.36 -15.57
N SER A 142 3.95 -23.13 -14.26
CA SER A 142 4.21 -24.17 -13.24
C SER A 142 3.02 -25.12 -13.02
N GLY A 143 1.94 -24.98 -13.80
CA GLY A 143 0.74 -25.80 -13.73
C GLY A 143 -0.20 -25.42 -12.58
N ILE A 144 -0.13 -24.19 -12.09
CA ILE A 144 -1.13 -23.63 -11.14
C ILE A 144 -2.31 -23.12 -11.95
N HIS A 145 -3.52 -23.45 -11.53
CA HIS A 145 -4.75 -22.93 -12.14
C HIS A 145 -5.10 -21.57 -11.54
N TYR A 146 -5.49 -20.63 -12.40
CA TYR A 146 -5.94 -19.31 -11.99
C TYR A 146 -7.42 -19.13 -12.34
N SER A 147 -8.13 -18.56 -11.38
CA SER A 147 -9.56 -18.27 -11.40
C SER A 147 -9.78 -16.88 -10.77
N GLN A 148 -10.82 -16.16 -11.19
CA GLN A 148 -11.22 -14.90 -10.55
C GLN A 148 -12.73 -14.76 -10.44
N VAL A 149 -13.16 -14.00 -9.45
CA VAL A 149 -14.55 -13.56 -9.28
C VAL A 149 -14.59 -12.05 -9.46
N ASP A 150 -15.35 -11.62 -10.46
CA ASP A 150 -15.57 -10.19 -10.73
C ASP A 150 -16.46 -9.56 -9.65
N LEU A 151 -16.29 -8.26 -9.47
CA LEU A 151 -17.04 -7.50 -8.47
C LEU A 151 -18.42 -7.10 -8.99
N ILE A 152 -19.39 -7.03 -8.08
CA ILE A 152 -20.73 -6.49 -8.34
C ILE A 152 -20.79 -5.10 -7.71
N ASP A 153 -20.90 -4.06 -8.55
CA ASP A 153 -20.93 -2.65 -8.10
C ASP A 153 -19.79 -2.30 -7.13
N GLY A 154 -18.59 -2.83 -7.40
CA GLY A 154 -17.39 -2.65 -6.58
C GLY A 154 -17.34 -3.50 -5.31
N LYS A 155 -18.28 -4.43 -5.10
CA LYS A 155 -18.37 -5.33 -3.95
C LYS A 155 -18.05 -6.78 -4.31
N ILE A 156 -17.59 -7.54 -3.32
CA ILE A 156 -17.24 -8.95 -3.45
C ILE A 156 -18.52 -9.81 -3.54
N ASP A 157 -18.61 -10.65 -4.57
CA ASP A 157 -19.71 -11.61 -4.76
C ASP A 157 -19.50 -12.90 -3.96
N ILE A 158 -19.96 -12.90 -2.71
CA ILE A 158 -19.81 -14.03 -1.78
C ILE A 158 -20.49 -15.30 -2.31
N GLU A 159 -21.66 -15.18 -2.94
CA GLU A 159 -22.41 -16.33 -3.46
C GLU A 159 -21.61 -17.02 -4.56
N LYS A 160 -21.09 -16.24 -5.51
CA LYS A 160 -20.28 -16.79 -6.61
C LYS A 160 -18.99 -17.44 -6.14
N ILE A 161 -18.33 -16.84 -5.15
CA ILE A 161 -17.11 -17.42 -4.55
C ILE A 161 -17.42 -18.79 -3.96
N ILE A 162 -18.49 -18.87 -3.18
CA ILE A 162 -18.92 -20.10 -2.53
C ILE A 162 -19.23 -21.21 -3.55
N GLU A 163 -19.78 -20.87 -4.72
CA GLU A 163 -20.03 -21.82 -5.80
C GLU A 163 -18.77 -22.24 -6.54
N MET A 164 -17.77 -21.36 -6.64
CA MET A 164 -16.55 -21.58 -7.41
C MET A 164 -15.52 -22.46 -6.69
N ILE A 165 -15.53 -22.46 -5.35
CA ILE A 165 -14.59 -23.26 -4.55
C ILE A 165 -14.78 -24.75 -4.86
N SER A 166 -13.69 -25.36 -5.32
CA SER A 166 -13.58 -26.77 -5.70
C SER A 166 -12.62 -27.53 -4.77
N GLU A 167 -12.44 -28.83 -5.00
CA GLU A 167 -11.45 -29.64 -4.29
C GLU A 167 -10.00 -29.22 -4.60
N ASN A 168 -9.76 -28.58 -5.75
CA ASN A 168 -8.45 -28.08 -6.15
C ASN A 168 -8.17 -26.67 -5.62
N THR A 169 -9.18 -25.94 -5.14
CA THR A 169 -9.01 -24.59 -4.60
C THR A 169 -8.13 -24.63 -3.36
N LYS A 170 -6.88 -24.19 -3.52
CA LYS A 170 -5.89 -24.18 -2.45
C LYS A 170 -5.83 -22.85 -1.74
N VAL A 171 -5.81 -21.76 -2.52
CA VAL A 171 -5.67 -20.39 -2.01
C VAL A 171 -6.76 -19.50 -2.61
N ILE A 172 -7.46 -18.78 -1.73
CA ILE A 172 -8.29 -17.63 -2.07
C ILE A 172 -7.47 -16.38 -1.75
N ALA A 173 -7.30 -15.51 -2.74
CA ALA A 173 -6.55 -14.27 -2.61
C ALA A 173 -7.46 -13.04 -2.65
N ILE A 174 -7.19 -12.10 -1.76
CA ILE A 174 -7.92 -10.85 -1.62
C ILE A 174 -6.92 -9.69 -1.71
N GLN A 175 -7.18 -8.73 -2.59
CA GLN A 175 -6.48 -7.45 -2.62
C GLN A 175 -7.29 -6.40 -1.88
N ARG A 176 -6.80 -5.94 -0.73
CA ARG A 176 -7.51 -4.94 0.09
C ARG A 176 -7.59 -3.58 -0.64
N SER A 177 -6.42 -3.03 -0.96
CA SER A 177 -6.30 -1.71 -1.60
C SER A 177 -6.84 -1.70 -3.03
N THR A 178 -7.27 -0.52 -3.48
CA THR A 178 -7.79 -0.28 -4.82
C THR A 178 -6.75 -0.55 -5.93
N GLY A 179 -5.47 -0.23 -5.70
CA GLY A 179 -4.49 -0.18 -6.80
C GLY A 179 -4.97 0.75 -7.94
N TYR A 180 -4.83 0.33 -9.19
CA TYR A 180 -5.31 1.08 -10.37
C TYR A 180 -6.75 0.74 -10.79
N SER A 181 -7.54 0.10 -9.92
CA SER A 181 -8.92 -0.27 -10.24
C SER A 181 -9.89 0.89 -9.95
N ASN A 182 -11.05 0.89 -10.61
CA ASN A 182 -12.10 1.89 -10.37
C ASN A 182 -13.06 1.43 -9.26
N ARG A 183 -12.54 1.16 -8.06
CA ARG A 183 -13.34 0.83 -6.86
C ARG A 183 -12.74 1.41 -5.58
N LYS A 184 -13.48 1.38 -4.49
CA LYS A 184 -12.94 1.73 -3.17
C LYS A 184 -12.10 0.56 -2.63
N ALA A 185 -11.17 0.87 -1.72
CA ALA A 185 -10.49 -0.15 -0.94
C ALA A 185 -11.53 -0.90 -0.09
N PHE A 186 -11.38 -2.22 0.03
CA PHE A 186 -12.29 -3.00 0.87
C PHE A 186 -12.02 -2.67 2.34
N THR A 187 -13.08 -2.28 3.04
CA THR A 187 -13.00 -2.04 4.48
C THR A 187 -12.76 -3.34 5.24
N THR A 188 -12.18 -3.23 6.42
CA THR A 188 -12.04 -4.35 7.37
C THR A 188 -13.39 -5.02 7.66
N ASP A 189 -14.46 -4.24 7.79
CA ASP A 189 -15.83 -4.74 8.00
C ASP A 189 -16.31 -5.61 6.82
N GLU A 190 -16.10 -5.16 5.58
CA GLU A 190 -16.43 -5.93 4.38
C GLU A 190 -15.61 -7.21 4.29
N LEU A 191 -14.30 -7.11 4.51
CA LEU A 191 -13.39 -8.26 4.50
C LEU A 191 -13.76 -9.28 5.58
N LYS A 192 -14.13 -8.82 6.77
CA LYS A 192 -14.56 -9.66 7.89
C LYS A 192 -15.79 -10.49 7.55
N ILE A 193 -16.77 -9.90 6.87
CA ILE A 193 -17.95 -10.63 6.39
C ILE A 193 -17.54 -11.68 5.37
N VAL A 194 -16.77 -11.30 4.34
CA VAL A 194 -16.34 -12.19 3.26
C VAL A 194 -15.54 -13.38 3.78
N ILE A 195 -14.49 -13.11 4.57
CA ILE A 195 -13.59 -14.15 5.11
C ILE A 195 -14.37 -15.11 6.00
N LYS A 196 -15.23 -14.60 6.87
CA LYS A 196 -16.03 -15.44 7.76
C LYS A 196 -17.00 -16.32 6.99
N SER A 197 -17.72 -15.79 6.01
CA SER A 197 -18.64 -16.57 5.17
C SER A 197 -17.94 -17.70 4.41
N ILE A 198 -16.73 -17.45 3.89
CA ILE A 198 -15.93 -18.48 3.23
C ILE A 198 -15.50 -19.55 4.23
N LYS A 199 -14.94 -19.15 5.39
CA LYS A 199 -14.43 -20.08 6.41
C LYS A 199 -15.53 -20.92 7.07
N GLU A 200 -16.76 -20.40 7.18
CA GLU A 200 -17.90 -21.15 7.69
C GLU A 200 -18.24 -22.37 6.82
N LYS A 201 -18.13 -22.24 5.49
CA LYS A 201 -18.42 -23.34 4.55
C LYS A 201 -17.19 -24.16 4.16
N TYR A 202 -16.03 -23.52 4.06
CA TYR A 202 -14.76 -24.12 3.64
C TYR A 202 -13.65 -23.83 4.66
N PRO A 203 -13.70 -24.40 5.87
CA PRO A 203 -12.76 -24.05 6.95
C PRO A 203 -11.29 -24.35 6.64
N LYS A 204 -11.03 -25.23 5.68
CA LYS A 204 -9.67 -25.65 5.28
C LYS A 204 -9.07 -24.86 4.12
N VAL A 205 -9.86 -24.06 3.39
CA VAL A 205 -9.31 -23.24 2.28
C VAL A 205 -8.40 -22.18 2.86
N ILE A 206 -7.26 -21.92 2.22
CA ILE A 206 -6.31 -20.92 2.72
C ILE A 206 -6.71 -19.56 2.14
N ILE A 207 -6.85 -18.56 2.99
CA ILE A 207 -7.16 -17.17 2.64
C ILE A 207 -5.89 -16.34 2.80
N PHE A 208 -5.43 -15.79 1.68
CA PHE A 208 -4.34 -14.83 1.57
C PHE A 208 -4.89 -13.42 1.38
N VAL A 209 -4.30 -12.43 2.05
CA VAL A 209 -4.60 -11.02 1.81
C VAL A 209 -3.34 -10.24 1.41
N ASP A 210 -3.40 -9.56 0.26
CA ASP A 210 -2.49 -8.47 -0.05
C ASP A 210 -2.95 -7.24 0.74
N ASN A 211 -2.19 -6.90 1.78
CA ASN A 211 -2.54 -5.86 2.73
C ASN A 211 -1.84 -4.52 2.45
N CYS A 212 -1.12 -4.40 1.33
CA CYS A 212 -0.43 -3.18 0.96
C CYS A 212 -1.34 -1.96 1.09
N TYR A 213 -0.83 -0.89 1.72
CA TYR A 213 -1.48 0.39 1.98
C TYR A 213 -2.58 0.36 3.05
N GLY A 214 -3.03 -0.82 3.47
CA GLY A 214 -4.08 -0.98 4.47
C GLY A 214 -3.55 -1.04 5.91
N GLU A 215 -2.25 -1.20 6.10
CA GLU A 215 -1.65 -1.36 7.42
C GLU A 215 -1.89 -0.12 8.28
N PHE A 216 -2.40 -0.34 9.50
CA PHE A 216 -2.69 0.67 10.52
C PHE A 216 -3.79 1.69 10.16
N THR A 217 -4.58 1.41 9.11
CA THR A 217 -5.71 2.27 8.70
C THR A 217 -6.99 2.01 9.52
N ASP A 218 -7.02 0.93 10.30
CA ASP A 218 -8.12 0.55 11.19
C ASP A 218 -7.55 -0.10 12.48
N TYR A 219 -8.41 -0.46 13.44
CA TYR A 219 -8.04 -1.14 14.68
C TYR A 219 -7.59 -2.60 14.43
N GLU A 220 -8.33 -3.28 13.56
CA GLU A 220 -8.12 -4.68 13.17
C GLU A 220 -7.43 -4.77 11.80
N GLU A 221 -6.68 -5.85 11.60
CA GLU A 221 -6.07 -6.24 10.34
C GLU A 221 -6.67 -7.58 9.86
N PRO A 222 -6.54 -7.96 8.57
CA PRO A 222 -7.20 -9.14 8.03
C PRO A 222 -6.97 -10.46 8.80
N THR A 223 -5.81 -10.60 9.44
CA THR A 223 -5.44 -11.75 10.26
C THR A 223 -6.26 -11.84 11.56
N ASP A 224 -6.76 -10.73 12.10
CA ASP A 224 -7.55 -10.68 13.33
C ASP A 224 -8.92 -11.36 13.19
N PHE A 225 -9.40 -11.50 11.96
CA PHE A 225 -10.72 -12.05 11.66
C PHE A 225 -10.73 -13.19 10.65
N GLY A 226 -9.58 -13.83 10.42
CA GLY A 226 -9.52 -15.17 9.81
C GLY A 226 -8.76 -15.30 8.50
N ALA A 227 -8.05 -14.26 8.03
CA ALA A 227 -7.02 -14.47 7.01
C ALA A 227 -5.91 -15.37 7.57
N ASP A 228 -5.49 -16.40 6.82
CA ASP A 228 -4.47 -17.34 7.30
C ASP A 228 -3.07 -16.75 7.24
N TYR A 229 -2.85 -15.83 6.28
CA TYR A 229 -1.61 -15.10 6.09
C TYR A 229 -1.84 -13.86 5.22
N MET A 230 -0.97 -12.87 5.36
CA MET A 230 -0.97 -11.66 4.54
C MET A 230 0.43 -11.17 4.25
N ALA A 231 0.58 -10.38 3.20
CA ALA A 231 1.86 -9.80 2.81
C ALA A 231 1.73 -8.30 2.50
N GLY A 232 2.85 -7.61 2.62
CA GLY A 232 2.97 -6.19 2.25
C GLY A 232 4.43 -5.75 2.12
N SER A 233 4.63 -4.45 1.90
CA SER A 233 5.94 -3.86 1.63
C SER A 233 6.40 -2.96 2.76
N LEU A 234 7.68 -3.02 3.10
CA LEU A 234 8.26 -2.16 4.13
C LEU A 234 8.47 -0.73 3.64
N ILE A 235 8.54 -0.45 2.34
CA ILE A 235 8.60 0.94 1.82
C ILE A 235 7.20 1.58 1.68
N LYS A 236 6.20 1.01 2.35
CA LYS A 236 4.84 1.53 2.47
C LYS A 236 4.55 1.87 3.94
N ASN A 237 3.28 1.81 4.33
CA ASN A 237 2.79 2.10 5.67
C ASN A 237 3.68 1.56 6.80
N PRO A 238 4.03 0.25 6.86
CA PRO A 238 4.70 -0.30 8.02
C PRO A 238 6.18 0.10 8.17
N GLY A 239 6.80 0.70 7.17
CA GLY A 239 8.14 1.26 7.31
C GLY A 239 8.18 2.71 7.73
N GLY A 240 7.04 3.41 7.81
CA GLY A 240 6.96 4.79 8.32
C GLY A 240 7.92 5.78 7.66
N GLY A 241 8.32 5.54 6.39
CA GLY A 241 9.29 6.36 5.66
C GLY A 241 10.76 6.15 6.04
N LEU A 242 11.09 5.15 6.88
CA LEU A 242 12.45 4.90 7.34
C LEU A 242 13.06 3.59 6.81
N ALA A 243 12.24 2.58 6.50
CA ALA A 243 12.74 1.35 5.92
C ALA A 243 13.25 1.58 4.49
N TYR A 244 14.49 1.19 4.21
CA TYR A 244 15.11 1.40 2.89
C TYR A 244 14.56 0.49 1.80
N SER A 245 14.11 -0.70 2.19
CA SER A 245 13.61 -1.76 1.31
C SER A 245 12.95 -2.84 2.17
N GLY A 246 12.46 -3.89 1.53
CA GLY A 246 11.97 -5.08 2.19
C GLY A 246 10.48 -5.30 2.05
N GLY A 247 10.07 -6.47 2.52
CA GLY A 247 8.67 -6.89 2.60
C GLY A 247 8.44 -7.68 3.88
N TYR A 248 7.17 -7.84 4.21
CA TYR A 248 6.73 -8.66 5.32
C TYR A 248 5.68 -9.66 4.84
N ILE A 249 5.68 -10.82 5.49
CA ILE A 249 4.63 -11.83 5.36
C ILE A 249 4.34 -12.32 6.78
N VAL A 250 3.09 -12.27 7.23
CA VAL A 250 2.68 -12.70 8.58
C VAL A 250 1.55 -13.72 8.46
N GLY A 251 1.48 -14.71 9.35
CA GLY A 251 0.46 -15.75 9.27
C GLY A 251 0.71 -16.97 10.15
N LYS A 252 0.09 -18.09 9.76
CA LYS A 252 0.31 -19.39 10.43
C LYS A 252 1.74 -19.88 10.27
N GLN A 253 2.27 -20.54 11.30
CA GLN A 253 3.66 -20.99 11.36
C GLN A 253 4.01 -21.91 10.18
N ASP A 254 3.16 -22.87 9.85
CA ASP A 254 3.39 -23.84 8.78
C ASP A 254 3.48 -23.19 7.39
N LEU A 255 2.71 -22.12 7.17
CA LEU A 255 2.78 -21.31 5.95
C LEU A 255 4.08 -20.50 5.90
N ILE A 256 4.43 -19.82 7.00
CA ILE A 256 5.64 -19.00 7.09
C ILE A 256 6.91 -19.86 6.94
N ASP A 257 6.94 -21.07 7.51
CA ASP A 257 8.04 -22.02 7.34
C ASP A 257 8.24 -22.37 5.86
N ARG A 258 7.15 -22.68 5.15
CA ARG A 258 7.21 -23.01 3.72
C ARG A 258 7.65 -21.81 2.87
N ILE A 259 7.18 -20.62 3.22
CA ILE A 259 7.51 -19.35 2.55
C ILE A 259 9.00 -19.00 2.75
N SER A 260 9.50 -19.13 3.98
CA SER A 260 10.91 -18.86 4.28
C SER A 260 11.86 -19.81 3.56
N ASN A 261 11.51 -21.10 3.45
CA ASN A 261 12.30 -22.08 2.70
C ASN A 261 12.34 -21.76 1.19
N ASN A 262 11.32 -21.11 0.63
CA ASN A 262 11.34 -20.67 -0.77
C ASN A 262 12.13 -19.37 -0.96
N LEU A 263 12.14 -18.46 0.03
CA LEU A 263 13.00 -17.28 -0.01
C LEU A 263 14.48 -17.67 0.04
N THR A 264 14.82 -18.71 0.82
CA THR A 264 16.19 -19.18 1.01
C THR A 264 16.42 -20.53 0.34
N ALA A 265 16.30 -21.63 1.08
CA ALA A 265 16.29 -22.99 0.57
C ALA A 265 15.64 -23.95 1.60
N PRO A 266 15.08 -25.10 1.17
CA PRO A 266 14.60 -26.14 2.07
C PRO A 266 15.66 -26.58 3.08
N GLY A 267 15.31 -26.55 4.37
CA GLY A 267 16.21 -26.89 5.47
C GLY A 267 17.08 -25.72 5.96
N ILE A 268 17.05 -24.58 5.27
CA ILE A 268 17.64 -23.32 5.74
C ILE A 268 16.56 -22.42 6.35
N GLY A 269 15.47 -22.19 5.62
CA GLY A 269 14.33 -21.38 6.09
C GLY A 269 14.74 -20.01 6.63
N LYS A 270 14.23 -19.65 7.81
CA LYS A 270 14.43 -18.35 8.47
C LYS A 270 15.82 -18.15 9.09
N GLU A 271 16.60 -19.21 9.26
CA GLU A 271 17.86 -19.19 10.00
C GLU A 271 18.93 -18.33 9.31
N CYS A 272 18.92 -18.30 7.97
CA CYS A 272 19.80 -17.46 7.16
C CYS A 272 19.07 -16.26 6.54
N GLY A 273 19.85 -15.26 6.17
CA GLY A 273 19.37 -14.05 5.51
C GLY A 273 19.79 -12.83 6.30
N LEU A 274 20.67 -12.02 5.71
CA LEU A 274 21.20 -10.82 6.34
C LEU A 274 20.15 -9.73 6.42
N SER A 275 20.06 -9.10 7.59
CA SER A 275 19.25 -7.92 7.84
C SER A 275 19.85 -6.64 7.25
N PHE A 276 21.10 -6.69 6.76
CA PHE A 276 21.88 -5.55 6.27
C PHE A 276 21.84 -4.33 7.22
N GLY A 277 21.76 -4.59 8.54
CA GLY A 277 21.71 -3.56 9.58
C GLY A 277 20.43 -2.74 9.59
N MET A 278 19.40 -3.16 8.83
CA MET A 278 18.13 -2.45 8.70
C MET A 278 17.17 -2.68 9.87
N THR A 279 17.53 -3.53 10.85
CA THR A 279 16.70 -3.79 12.03
C THR A 279 16.23 -2.51 12.71
N ARG A 280 17.11 -1.51 12.84
CA ARG A 280 16.78 -0.21 13.42
C ARG A 280 15.77 0.55 12.57
N GLN A 281 16.03 0.67 11.27
CA GLN A 281 15.18 1.39 10.31
C GLN A 281 13.78 0.77 10.24
N ILE A 282 13.70 -0.56 10.20
CA ILE A 282 12.43 -1.29 10.16
C ILE A 282 11.63 -1.06 11.44
N LEU A 283 12.24 -1.24 12.62
CA LEU A 283 11.51 -1.11 13.88
C LEU A 283 11.19 0.34 14.24
N GLN A 284 12.10 1.28 13.97
CA GLN A 284 11.83 2.70 14.18
C GLN A 284 10.75 3.20 13.22
N GLY A 285 10.81 2.77 11.95
CA GLY A 285 9.78 3.04 10.95
C GLY A 285 8.41 2.52 11.38
N LEU A 286 8.36 1.25 11.81
CA LEU A 286 7.17 0.62 12.35
C LEU A 286 6.62 1.39 13.56
N PHE A 287 7.48 1.85 14.47
CA PHE A 287 7.06 2.63 15.63
C PHE A 287 6.39 3.95 15.25
N MET A 288 6.85 4.59 14.17
CA MET A 288 6.30 5.85 13.64
C MET A 288 5.10 5.65 12.72
N ALA A 289 4.92 4.45 12.17
CA ALA A 289 3.95 4.14 11.13
C ALA A 289 2.50 4.60 11.45
N PRO A 290 1.93 4.39 12.65
CA PRO A 290 0.54 4.79 12.91
C PRO A 290 0.29 6.29 12.68
N LYS A 291 1.22 7.14 13.15
CA LYS A 291 1.08 8.58 13.00
C LYS A 291 1.32 9.04 11.56
N VAL A 292 2.28 8.41 10.87
CA VAL A 292 2.54 8.68 9.45
C VAL A 292 1.33 8.29 8.59
N VAL A 293 0.72 7.15 8.87
CA VAL A 293 -0.50 6.68 8.18
C VAL A 293 -1.68 7.60 8.46
N GLU A 294 -1.88 8.02 9.71
CA GLU A 294 -2.91 9.01 10.07
C GLU A 294 -2.78 10.30 9.25
N ASP A 295 -1.56 10.84 9.16
CA ASP A 295 -1.27 12.04 8.38
C ASP A 295 -1.51 11.81 6.88
N ALA A 296 -1.05 10.68 6.31
CA ALA A 296 -1.27 10.33 4.91
C ALA A 296 -2.77 10.22 4.56
N ILE A 297 -3.59 9.60 5.43
CA ILE A 297 -5.04 9.52 5.22
C ILE A 297 -5.70 10.91 5.28
N LYS A 298 -5.29 11.76 6.24
CA LYS A 298 -5.78 13.14 6.35
C LYS A 298 -5.46 13.94 5.08
N VAL A 299 -4.28 13.75 4.51
CA VAL A 299 -3.89 14.36 3.22
C VAL A 299 -4.74 13.83 2.08
N ALA A 300 -4.90 12.50 1.95
CA ALA A 300 -5.72 11.89 0.90
C ALA A 300 -7.18 12.40 0.94
N ARG A 301 -7.77 12.54 2.14
CA ARG A 301 -9.10 13.11 2.33
C ARG A 301 -9.16 14.60 1.97
N LEU A 302 -8.11 15.38 2.29
CA LEU A 302 -8.01 16.79 1.90
C LEU A 302 -7.96 16.96 0.37
N PHE A 303 -7.16 16.16 -0.32
CA PHE A 303 -7.13 16.12 -1.78
C PHE A 303 -8.51 15.80 -2.35
N SER A 304 -9.18 14.78 -1.80
CA SER A 304 -10.49 14.36 -2.28
C SER A 304 -11.53 15.49 -2.17
N LEU A 305 -11.64 16.14 -1.00
CA LEU A 305 -12.60 17.24 -0.83
C LEU A 305 -12.29 18.44 -1.73
N ALA A 306 -11.00 18.80 -1.86
CA ALA A 306 -10.60 19.94 -2.68
C ALA A 306 -10.95 19.72 -4.16
N PHE A 307 -10.69 18.53 -4.70
CA PHE A 307 -11.01 18.19 -6.08
C PHE A 307 -12.52 18.00 -6.31
N GLU A 308 -13.26 17.45 -5.33
CA GLU A 308 -14.74 17.39 -5.38
C GLU A 308 -15.36 18.79 -5.49
N LYS A 309 -14.87 19.77 -4.70
CA LYS A 309 -15.34 21.16 -4.77
C LYS A 309 -15.01 21.84 -6.10
N LEU A 310 -14.00 21.34 -6.82
CA LEU A 310 -13.64 21.79 -8.17
C LEU A 310 -14.41 21.04 -9.27
N GLY A 311 -15.27 20.09 -8.92
CA GLY A 311 -16.11 19.34 -9.85
C GLY A 311 -15.46 18.10 -10.45
N TYR A 312 -14.35 17.62 -9.89
CA TYR A 312 -13.72 16.36 -10.30
C TYR A 312 -14.32 15.18 -9.55
N GLU A 313 -14.37 14.03 -10.22
CA GLU A 313 -14.67 12.77 -9.57
C GLU A 313 -13.44 12.26 -8.79
N THR A 314 -13.67 11.81 -7.57
CA THR A 314 -12.64 11.34 -6.64
C THR A 314 -13.07 9.99 -6.09
N LEU A 315 -12.10 9.10 -5.93
CA LEU A 315 -12.32 7.77 -5.42
C LEU A 315 -11.20 7.37 -4.45
N PRO A 316 -11.50 7.14 -3.17
CA PRO A 316 -12.81 7.32 -2.52
C PRO A 316 -13.16 8.80 -2.30
N LYS A 317 -14.44 9.09 -2.05
CA LYS A 317 -14.93 10.44 -1.72
C LYS A 317 -14.38 10.91 -0.37
N SER A 318 -14.43 12.21 -0.10
CA SER A 318 -14.00 12.76 1.18
C SER A 318 -14.83 12.25 2.36
N SER A 319 -16.10 11.89 2.12
CA SER A 319 -17.03 11.34 3.11
C SER A 319 -16.96 9.82 3.27
N ASP A 320 -16.23 9.12 2.41
CA ASP A 320 -16.11 7.66 2.47
C ASP A 320 -15.17 7.21 3.60
N LYS A 321 -15.47 6.03 4.18
CA LYS A 321 -14.55 5.34 5.09
C LYS A 321 -13.29 4.94 4.31
N ARG A 322 -12.13 5.20 4.90
CA ARG A 322 -10.82 4.85 4.31
C ARG A 322 -10.40 3.46 4.78
N SER A 323 -9.80 2.68 3.88
CA SER A 323 -9.13 1.42 4.24
C SER A 323 -7.76 1.25 3.57
N ASP A 324 -7.29 2.31 2.92
CA ASP A 324 -5.93 2.50 2.45
C ASP A 324 -5.60 4.02 2.42
N ILE A 325 -4.39 4.35 2.02
CA ILE A 325 -3.90 5.75 1.91
C ILE A 325 -4.05 6.35 0.50
N ILE A 326 -4.70 5.64 -0.43
CA ILE A 326 -4.75 6.04 -1.84
C ILE A 326 -5.96 6.96 -2.08
N THR A 327 -5.77 7.97 -2.92
CA THR A 327 -6.86 8.74 -3.54
C THR A 327 -6.65 8.76 -5.04
N SER A 328 -7.71 8.44 -5.78
CA SER A 328 -7.75 8.54 -7.23
C SER A 328 -8.57 9.78 -7.62
N ILE A 329 -8.10 10.55 -8.59
CA ILE A 329 -8.79 11.73 -9.12
C ILE A 329 -8.97 11.56 -10.62
N GLU A 330 -10.20 11.61 -11.11
CA GLU A 330 -10.52 11.49 -12.53
C GLU A 330 -10.32 12.83 -13.25
N LEU A 331 -9.20 12.97 -13.97
CA LEU A 331 -8.86 14.26 -14.58
C LEU A 331 -9.45 14.46 -15.97
N ASN A 332 -9.85 13.40 -16.66
CA ASN A 332 -10.43 13.42 -18.01
C ASN A 332 -9.56 14.09 -19.09
N ASP A 333 -8.32 14.47 -18.77
CA ASP A 333 -7.37 15.13 -19.66
C ASP A 333 -5.95 14.65 -19.35
N PRO A 334 -5.21 14.10 -20.35
CA PRO A 334 -3.82 13.68 -20.14
C PRO A 334 -2.90 14.82 -19.70
N LYS A 335 -3.18 16.07 -20.09
CA LYS A 335 -2.35 17.24 -19.74
C LYS A 335 -2.53 17.60 -18.29
N LEU A 336 -3.75 17.46 -17.76
CA LEU A 336 -3.98 17.64 -16.33
C LEU A 336 -3.27 16.55 -15.52
N LEU A 337 -3.20 15.31 -16.00
CA LEU A 337 -2.41 14.26 -15.34
C LEU A 337 -0.92 14.57 -15.35
N GLU A 338 -0.38 15.04 -16.48
CA GLU A 338 1.01 15.52 -16.58
C GLU A 338 1.28 16.62 -15.53
N VAL A 339 0.45 17.66 -15.51
CA VAL A 339 0.55 18.79 -14.55
C VAL A 339 0.43 18.34 -13.10
N PHE A 340 -0.46 17.40 -12.82
CA PHE A 340 -0.65 16.88 -11.47
C PHE A 340 0.65 16.23 -10.96
N CYS A 341 1.22 15.31 -11.74
CA CYS A 341 2.48 14.66 -11.38
C CYS A 341 3.65 15.64 -11.33
N GLU A 342 3.77 16.56 -12.28
CA GLU A 342 4.81 17.60 -12.26
C GLU A 342 4.74 18.46 -10.99
N ALA A 343 3.54 18.87 -10.57
CA ALA A 343 3.34 19.68 -9.38
C ALA A 343 3.56 18.89 -8.08
N ILE A 344 3.25 17.59 -8.06
CA ILE A 344 3.63 16.73 -6.92
C ILE A 344 5.15 16.62 -6.84
N GLN A 345 5.84 16.36 -7.96
CA GLN A 345 7.30 16.25 -7.99
C GLN A 345 7.97 17.55 -7.56
N SER A 346 7.50 18.70 -8.03
CA SER A 346 8.09 19.99 -7.63
C SER A 346 7.81 20.36 -6.17
N ALA A 347 6.85 19.69 -5.51
CA ALA A 347 6.57 19.84 -4.09
C ALA A 347 7.35 18.84 -3.22
N SER A 348 8.10 17.92 -3.82
CA SER A 348 8.88 16.90 -3.11
C SER A 348 10.19 17.44 -2.53
N PRO A 349 10.72 16.85 -1.44
CA PRO A 349 11.97 17.28 -0.83
C PRO A 349 13.21 16.88 -1.64
N VAL A 350 13.15 15.74 -2.34
CA VAL A 350 14.25 15.21 -3.16
C VAL A 350 13.85 15.35 -4.62
N ASP A 351 14.81 15.68 -5.49
CA ASP A 351 14.63 15.67 -6.95
C ASP A 351 13.52 16.59 -7.48
N HIS A 352 13.14 17.62 -6.73
CA HIS A 352 12.10 18.58 -7.13
C HIS A 352 12.37 19.30 -8.45
N GLN A 353 13.65 19.41 -8.84
CA GLN A 353 14.09 20.05 -10.09
C GLN A 353 13.87 19.18 -11.34
N PHE A 354 13.58 17.88 -11.19
CA PHE A 354 13.40 16.97 -12.31
C PHE A 354 11.92 16.84 -12.66
N THR A 355 11.55 17.26 -13.86
CA THR A 355 10.17 17.15 -14.36
C THR A 355 9.89 15.71 -14.82
N PRO A 356 8.87 15.03 -14.26
CA PRO A 356 8.55 13.66 -14.66
C PRO A 356 8.01 13.63 -16.09
N GLN A 357 8.30 12.55 -16.81
CA GLN A 357 7.78 12.31 -18.16
C GLN A 357 7.13 10.93 -18.23
N ALA A 358 6.08 10.81 -19.02
CA ALA A 358 5.45 9.51 -19.26
C ALA A 358 6.40 8.58 -20.02
N TRP A 359 6.62 7.37 -19.48
CA TRP A 359 7.54 6.39 -20.04
C TRP A 359 7.00 4.96 -19.93
N ASP A 360 7.59 4.05 -20.72
CA ASP A 360 7.22 2.63 -20.76
C ASP A 360 7.78 1.92 -19.52
N MET A 361 6.99 1.85 -18.45
CA MET A 361 7.41 1.27 -17.17
C MET A 361 7.29 -0.27 -17.18
N PRO A 362 8.34 -1.03 -16.77
CA PRO A 362 8.28 -2.48 -16.69
C PRO A 362 7.10 -2.98 -15.86
N GLY A 363 6.28 -3.84 -16.45
CA GLY A 363 5.10 -4.43 -15.80
C GLY A 363 3.77 -3.81 -16.23
N TYR A 364 3.77 -2.59 -16.77
CA TYR A 364 2.57 -1.88 -17.23
C TYR A 364 2.38 -2.01 -18.74
N GLU A 365 1.12 -1.99 -19.19
CA GLU A 365 0.77 -2.02 -20.62
C GLU A 365 0.83 -0.64 -21.28
N ASN A 366 0.48 0.40 -20.53
CA ASN A 366 0.44 1.77 -21.01
C ASN A 366 1.61 2.56 -20.41
N LYS A 367 2.02 3.64 -21.07
CA LYS A 367 2.96 4.59 -20.47
C LYS A 367 2.42 5.10 -19.14
N VAL A 368 3.31 5.24 -18.17
CA VAL A 368 2.98 5.76 -16.84
C VAL A 368 3.81 7.02 -16.62
N ILE A 369 3.18 8.06 -16.09
CA ILE A 369 3.89 9.19 -15.49
C ILE A 369 3.88 9.03 -13.97
N MET A 370 5.00 9.35 -13.33
CA MET A 370 5.20 9.13 -11.90
C MET A 370 6.03 10.25 -11.28
N ALA A 371 5.56 10.77 -10.15
CA ALA A 371 6.24 11.68 -9.26
C ALA A 371 6.60 10.92 -7.98
N ALA A 372 7.89 10.86 -7.66
CA ALA A 372 8.44 10.02 -6.59
C ALA A 372 9.69 10.64 -5.94
N GLY A 373 9.67 11.94 -5.64
CA GLY A 373 10.77 12.67 -4.99
C GLY A 373 10.92 12.41 -3.48
N GLY A 374 10.82 11.16 -3.04
CA GLY A 374 10.98 10.75 -1.64
C GLY A 374 12.44 10.57 -1.22
N PHE A 375 12.68 10.43 0.08
CA PHE A 375 13.97 10.04 0.64
C PHE A 375 14.33 8.59 0.31
N ILE A 376 13.33 7.71 0.27
CA ILE A 376 13.46 6.31 -0.15
C ILE A 376 12.86 6.15 -1.54
N GLU A 377 13.68 5.71 -2.50
CA GLU A 377 13.25 5.53 -3.88
C GLU A 377 12.05 4.57 -3.99
N GLY A 378 10.97 5.03 -4.62
CA GLY A 378 9.74 4.24 -4.80
C GLY A 378 8.90 4.06 -3.53
N SER A 379 9.26 4.70 -2.41
CA SER A 379 8.46 4.67 -1.18
C SER A 379 7.14 5.42 -1.37
N SER A 380 6.04 4.70 -1.20
CA SER A 380 4.70 5.23 -1.43
C SER A 380 3.95 5.60 -0.14
N ILE A 381 4.63 5.52 1.01
CA ILE A 381 4.18 6.21 2.23
C ILE A 381 4.67 7.67 2.25
N GLU A 382 5.69 7.98 1.45
CA GLU A 382 6.09 9.33 1.12
C GLU A 382 5.18 9.94 0.05
N LEU A 383 5.18 11.26 -0.05
CA LEU A 383 4.36 11.99 -1.01
C LEU A 383 4.71 11.57 -2.44
N SER A 384 3.76 10.95 -3.12
CA SER A 384 3.92 10.49 -4.50
C SER A 384 2.60 10.52 -5.26
N ALA A 385 2.71 10.57 -6.58
CA ALA A 385 1.56 10.44 -7.46
C ALA A 385 1.94 9.86 -8.79
N ASP A 386 1.05 9.07 -9.37
CA ASP A 386 1.28 8.43 -10.66
C ASP A 386 -0.03 8.13 -11.37
N GLY A 387 0.05 7.85 -12.67
CA GLY A 387 -1.13 7.48 -13.44
C GLY A 387 -0.78 6.93 -14.81
N PRO A 388 -1.55 5.93 -15.29
CA PRO A 388 -1.41 5.45 -16.66
C PRO A 388 -1.93 6.52 -17.63
N MET A 389 -1.22 6.71 -18.74
CA MET A 389 -1.58 7.63 -19.82
C MET A 389 -2.70 7.06 -20.70
N ARG A 390 -3.84 6.73 -20.09
CA ARG A 390 -5.05 6.19 -20.73
C ARG A 390 -6.30 6.80 -20.09
N ALA A 391 -7.36 6.93 -20.87
CA ALA A 391 -8.64 7.46 -20.38
C ALA A 391 -9.20 6.60 -19.22
N PRO A 392 -9.83 7.24 -18.20
CA PRO A 392 -10.11 8.67 -18.07
C PRO A 392 -9.00 9.49 -17.37
N TYR A 393 -7.74 9.04 -17.43
CA TYR A 393 -6.56 9.72 -16.89
C TYR A 393 -6.64 9.96 -15.38
N TYR A 394 -6.80 8.87 -14.63
CA TYR A 394 -6.75 8.92 -13.18
C TYR A 394 -5.34 9.32 -12.69
N ALA A 395 -5.28 10.32 -11.82
CA ALA A 395 -4.12 10.54 -10.96
C ALA A 395 -4.33 9.77 -9.66
N TYR A 396 -3.43 8.84 -9.36
CA TYR A 396 -3.36 8.12 -8.09
C TYR A 396 -2.36 8.85 -7.21
N PHE A 397 -2.88 9.41 -6.12
CA PHE A 397 -2.12 10.16 -5.12
C PHE A 397 -2.05 9.34 -3.84
N GLN A 398 -0.85 9.28 -3.24
CA GLN A 398 -0.65 8.58 -1.98
C GLN A 398 0.47 9.19 -1.14
N GLY A 399 0.39 8.90 0.16
CA GLY A 399 1.46 9.17 1.11
C GLY A 399 1.61 10.63 1.53
N GLY A 400 2.62 10.85 2.36
CA GLY A 400 2.92 12.13 3.00
C GLY A 400 3.42 11.88 4.42
N LEU A 401 4.74 11.99 4.64
CA LEU A 401 5.35 11.76 5.95
C LEU A 401 4.86 12.74 7.04
N SER A 402 4.33 13.87 6.62
CA SER A 402 3.62 14.81 7.49
C SER A 402 2.42 15.39 6.76
N TYR A 403 1.36 15.65 7.52
CA TYR A 403 0.17 16.30 6.99
C TYR A 403 0.48 17.66 6.35
N TYR A 404 1.43 18.41 6.92
CA TYR A 404 1.81 19.73 6.41
C TYR A 404 2.47 19.68 5.04
N HIS A 405 3.32 18.68 4.78
CA HIS A 405 3.92 18.48 3.45
C HIS A 405 2.85 18.15 2.42
N GLY A 406 1.92 17.25 2.75
CA GLY A 406 0.79 16.92 1.87
C GLY A 406 -0.15 18.10 1.61
N LYS A 407 -0.45 18.92 2.63
CA LYS A 407 -1.23 20.15 2.47
C LYS A 407 -0.54 21.14 1.53
N TYR A 408 0.78 21.32 1.67
CA TYR A 408 1.56 22.15 0.76
C TYR A 408 1.53 21.60 -0.67
N ALA A 409 1.66 20.29 -0.85
CA ALA A 409 1.59 19.65 -2.16
C ALA A 409 0.24 19.91 -2.84
N LEU A 410 -0.88 19.83 -2.11
CA LEU A 410 -2.19 20.19 -2.65
C LEU A 410 -2.24 21.65 -3.11
N ILE A 411 -1.74 22.58 -2.30
CA ILE A 411 -1.66 24.00 -2.67
C ILE A 411 -0.85 24.17 -3.97
N ASN A 412 0.29 23.48 -4.08
CA ASN A 412 1.14 23.54 -5.26
C ASN A 412 0.46 22.97 -6.51
N VAL A 413 -0.22 21.82 -6.40
CA VAL A 413 -1.03 21.24 -7.48
C VAL A 413 -2.08 22.23 -7.96
N LEU A 414 -2.85 22.82 -7.03
CA LEU A 414 -3.91 23.77 -7.39
C LEU A 414 -3.36 25.07 -8.00
N ASN A 415 -2.18 25.55 -7.58
CA ASN A 415 -1.52 26.71 -8.20
C ASN A 415 -1.24 26.45 -9.68
N ASN A 416 -0.66 25.28 -9.99
CA ASN A 416 -0.32 24.89 -11.37
C ASN A 416 -1.57 24.62 -12.21
N PHE A 417 -2.63 24.05 -11.61
CA PHE A 417 -3.92 23.87 -12.28
C PHE A 417 -4.56 25.20 -12.66
N LYS A 418 -4.53 26.22 -11.78
CA LYS A 418 -5.06 27.55 -12.08
C LYS A 418 -4.35 28.16 -13.29
N GLU A 419 -3.03 28.13 -13.32
CA GLU A 419 -2.26 28.65 -14.46
C GLU A 419 -2.61 27.91 -15.76
N GLN A 420 -2.72 26.59 -15.74
CA GLN A 420 -3.07 25.76 -16.90
C GLN A 420 -4.51 25.97 -17.38
N ILE A 421 -5.49 26.01 -16.47
CA ILE A 421 -6.92 26.22 -16.79
C ILE A 421 -7.15 27.63 -17.33
N TYR A 422 -6.49 28.67 -16.78
CA TYR A 422 -6.53 30.02 -17.34
C TYR A 422 -5.84 30.11 -18.71
N ASN A 423 -4.76 29.36 -18.95
CA ASN A 423 -4.06 29.33 -20.23
C ASN A 423 -4.81 28.55 -21.33
N LEU A 424 -5.56 27.50 -20.97
CA LEU A 424 -6.40 26.73 -21.89
C LEU A 424 -7.65 27.52 -22.32
N LYS A 425 -8.30 28.23 -21.39
CA LYS A 425 -9.47 29.09 -21.71
C LYS A 425 -9.14 30.31 -22.57
N ASN A 426 -7.87 30.74 -22.61
CA ASN A 426 -7.40 31.86 -23.44
C ASN A 426 -6.75 31.41 -24.76
N LYS A 427 -6.73 30.10 -25.05
CA LYS A 427 -6.24 29.53 -26.32
C LYS A 427 -7.34 28.93 -27.21
N MET A 428 -8.59 28.95 -26.74
CA MET A 428 -9.80 28.79 -27.56
C MET A 428 -10.42 30.17 -27.80
#